data_AF-E8U6V8-F1
#
_entry.id   AF-E8U6V8-F1
#
_cell.length_a   1.000
_cell.length_b   1.000
_cell.length_c   1.000
_cell.angle_alpha   90.00
_cell.angle_beta   90.00
_cell.angle_gamma   90.00
#
_symmetry.space_group_name_H-M   'P 1'
#
loop_
_entity.id
_entity.type
_entity.pdbx_description
1 polymer ?
#
loop_
_entity_poly.entity_id
_entity_poly.type
_entity_poly.pdbx_seq_one_letter_code
_entity_poly.pdbx_strand_id
1 'polypeptide(L)'
;MPVTRRALLEKWWVLPVAATVGTFGWLGLRATRILTGKGKPGAPAFQAVPAVRVAALSALPGAWSSVNFRAGGRECVLLRLPSPTEDTVTVGGAHLAAFSRVCTHLGCAVNVMRDTEALAFSFNYRTDHPVLGCPCHFSVFDALERGQAVFGQALAPLPRVRLEARGSAVYATGLEPAPPLSS
;
A
#
# COMPACT_ATOMS: atom_id res chain seq x y z
N MET A 1 31.13 -42.70 -21.14
CA MET A 1 30.95 -42.62 -22.61
C MET A 1 30.96 -41.16 -23.02
N PRO A 2 31.76 -40.75 -24.01
CA PRO A 2 31.76 -39.36 -24.48
C PRO A 2 30.41 -39.02 -25.14
N VAL A 3 29.88 -37.83 -24.84
CA VAL A 3 28.63 -37.33 -25.45
C VAL A 3 28.90 -37.06 -26.93
N THR A 4 28.17 -37.73 -27.82
CA THR A 4 28.30 -37.50 -29.26
C THR A 4 27.47 -36.29 -29.69
N ARG A 5 27.90 -35.59 -30.75
CA ARG A 5 27.16 -34.46 -31.34
C ARG A 5 25.71 -34.83 -31.69
N ARG A 6 25.48 -36.04 -32.19
CA ARG A 6 24.16 -36.56 -32.52
C ARG A 6 23.26 -36.70 -31.29
N ALA A 7 23.78 -37.30 -30.22
CA ALA A 7 23.04 -37.46 -28.97
C ALA A 7 22.68 -36.10 -28.32
N LEU A 8 23.51 -35.07 -28.52
CA LEU A 8 23.21 -33.70 -28.09
C LEU A 8 22.07 -33.08 -28.92
N LEU A 9 22.10 -33.19 -30.25
CA LEU A 9 21.07 -32.65 -31.15
C LEU A 9 19.70 -33.32 -30.93
N GLU A 10 19.67 -34.63 -30.66
CA GLU A 10 18.44 -35.37 -30.36
C GLU A 10 17.73 -34.88 -29.08
N LYS A 11 18.46 -34.26 -28.14
CA LYS A 11 17.91 -33.72 -26.88
C LYS A 11 17.83 -32.20 -26.85
N TRP A 12 18.21 -31.52 -27.93
CA TRP A 12 18.24 -30.05 -27.97
C TRP A 12 16.86 -29.42 -27.69
N TRP A 13 15.77 -30.09 -28.08
CA TRP A 13 14.39 -29.66 -27.82
C TRP A 13 14.02 -29.64 -26.33
N VAL A 14 14.74 -30.35 -25.46
CA VAL A 14 14.47 -30.39 -24.02
C VAL A 14 14.76 -29.04 -23.37
N LEU A 15 15.75 -28.29 -23.87
CA LEU A 15 16.12 -26.98 -23.33
C LEU A 15 14.97 -25.95 -23.39
N PRO A 16 14.37 -25.66 -24.57
CA PRO A 16 13.24 -24.72 -24.62
C PRO A 16 12.00 -25.22 -23.85
N VAL A 17 11.76 -26.54 -23.78
CA VAL A 17 10.65 -27.10 -23.00
C VAL A 17 10.88 -26.91 -21.50
N ALA A 18 12.08 -27.22 -21.00
CA ALA A 18 12.44 -27.01 -19.60
C ALA A 18 12.38 -25.53 -19.23
N ALA A 19 12.85 -24.63 -20.09
CA ALA A 19 12.75 -23.18 -19.89
C ALA A 19 11.29 -22.71 -19.81
N THR A 20 10.42 -23.25 -20.67
CA THR A 20 8.98 -22.97 -20.66
C THR A 20 8.34 -23.43 -19.36
N VAL A 21 8.55 -24.69 -18.96
CA VAL A 21 8.01 -25.23 -17.70
C VAL A 21 8.51 -24.42 -16.49
N GLY A 22 9.79 -24.08 -16.45
CA GLY A 22 10.36 -23.24 -15.39
C GLY A 22 9.71 -21.86 -15.33
N THR A 23 9.48 -21.22 -16.48
CA THR A 23 8.85 -19.90 -16.55
C THR A 23 7.42 -19.94 -16.04
N PHE A 24 6.58 -20.87 -16.51
CA PHE A 24 5.20 -20.99 -16.04
C PHE A 24 5.10 -21.42 -14.59
N GLY A 25 6.01 -22.29 -14.12
CA GLY A 25 6.11 -22.65 -12.70
C GLY A 25 6.42 -21.42 -11.84
N TRP A 26 7.40 -20.60 -12.23
CA TRP A 26 7.73 -19.37 -11.53
C TRP A 26 6.57 -18.36 -11.55
N LEU A 27 5.90 -18.16 -12.69
CA LEU A 27 4.73 -17.29 -12.81
C LEU A 27 3.60 -17.75 -11.88
N GLY A 28 3.35 -19.06 -11.82
CA GLY A 28 2.37 -19.65 -10.90
C GLY A 28 2.70 -19.34 -9.44
N LEU A 29 3.94 -19.62 -9.02
CA LEU A 29 4.40 -19.31 -7.66
C LEU A 29 4.28 -17.82 -7.34
N ARG A 30 4.63 -16.95 -8.29
CA ARG A 30 4.54 -15.50 -8.12
C ARG A 30 3.08 -15.06 -7.98
N ALA A 31 2.19 -15.55 -8.83
CA ALA A 31 0.77 -15.26 -8.75
C ALA A 31 0.18 -15.70 -7.42
N THR A 32 0.49 -16.92 -6.95
CA THR A 32 0.07 -17.40 -5.63
C THR A 32 0.55 -16.45 -4.52
N ARG A 33 1.83 -16.07 -4.51
CA ARG A 33 2.37 -15.15 -3.50
C ARG A 33 1.66 -13.80 -3.50
N ILE A 34 1.30 -13.26 -4.66
CA ILE A 34 0.58 -11.97 -4.76
C ILE A 34 -0.86 -12.09 -4.26
N LEU A 35 -1.55 -13.18 -4.62
CA LEU A 35 -2.96 -13.37 -4.29
C LEU A 35 -3.17 -13.74 -2.82
N THR A 36 -2.25 -14.49 -2.21
CA THR A 36 -2.41 -15.00 -0.84
C THR A 36 -1.49 -14.32 0.18
N GLY A 37 -0.43 -13.64 -0.26
CA GLY A 37 0.59 -13.04 0.61
C GLY A 37 0.30 -11.62 1.07
N LYS A 38 -0.95 -11.15 0.97
CA LYS A 38 -1.36 -9.81 1.42
C LYS A 38 -1.36 -9.75 2.94
N GLY A 39 -0.40 -9.02 3.51
CA GLY A 39 -0.27 -8.84 4.95
C GLY A 39 -1.34 -7.89 5.50
N LYS A 40 -1.97 -8.29 6.61
CA LYS A 40 -2.88 -7.42 7.36
C LYS A 40 -2.08 -6.51 8.30
N PRO A 41 -2.55 -5.27 8.56
CA PRO A 41 -1.98 -4.42 9.59
C PRO A 41 -2.03 -5.10 10.96
N GLY A 42 -0.89 -5.19 11.63
CA GLY A 42 -0.78 -5.70 12.99
C GLY A 42 -1.02 -4.62 14.05
N ALA A 43 -0.63 -4.92 15.30
CA ALA A 43 -0.63 -3.93 16.37
C ALA A 43 0.21 -2.70 15.99
N PRO A 44 -0.21 -1.47 16.37
CA PRO A 44 0.52 -0.25 16.03
C PRO A 44 1.95 -0.23 16.59
N ALA A 45 2.92 0.06 15.72
CA ALA A 45 4.35 0.07 16.04
C ALA A 45 4.98 1.46 15.81
N PHE A 46 4.42 2.49 16.46
CA PHE A 46 4.83 3.87 16.24
C PHE A 46 6.17 4.22 16.89
N GLN A 47 7.11 4.72 16.09
CA GLN A 47 8.32 5.39 16.53
C GLN A 47 8.06 6.89 16.64
N ALA A 48 8.49 7.51 17.74
CA ALA A 48 8.31 8.93 17.95
C ALA A 48 9.07 9.73 16.89
N VAL A 49 8.41 10.76 16.34
CA VAL A 49 9.03 11.76 15.47
C VAL A 49 8.73 13.15 16.01
N PRO A 50 9.53 14.18 15.71
CA PRO A 50 9.21 15.55 16.09
C PRO A 50 7.79 15.91 15.66
N ALA A 51 7.03 16.51 16.57
CA ALA A 51 5.62 16.81 16.32
C ALA A 51 5.49 17.83 15.17
N VAL A 52 4.80 17.43 14.10
CA VAL A 52 4.54 18.31 12.95
C VAL A 52 3.07 18.69 12.94
N ARG A 53 2.76 19.98 12.89
CA ARG A 53 1.39 20.47 12.69
C ARG A 53 0.95 20.13 11.26
N VAL A 54 -0.08 19.31 11.12
CA VAL A 54 -0.57 18.82 9.82
C VAL A 54 -1.62 19.76 9.24
N ALA A 55 -2.73 19.96 9.95
CA ALA A 55 -3.86 20.74 9.48
C ALA A 55 -4.74 21.20 10.65
N ALA A 56 -5.60 22.19 10.40
CA ALA A 56 -6.74 22.45 11.27
C ALA A 56 -7.87 21.44 10.95
N LEU A 57 -8.72 21.12 11.92
CA LEU A 57 -9.88 20.24 11.70
C LEU A 57 -10.84 20.77 10.63
N SER A 58 -10.94 22.09 10.49
CA SER A 58 -11.73 22.74 9.45
C SER A 58 -11.24 22.46 8.02
N ALA A 59 -9.98 22.05 7.84
CA ALA A 59 -9.45 21.64 6.53
C ALA A 59 -9.95 20.24 6.12
N LEU A 60 -10.70 19.54 6.98
CA LEU A 60 -11.28 18.23 6.74
C LEU A 60 -12.81 18.27 6.86
N PRO A 61 -13.50 19.01 5.96
CA PRO A 61 -14.93 19.34 6.11
C PRO A 61 -15.86 18.12 6.09
N GLY A 62 -15.49 17.04 5.41
CA GLY A 62 -16.31 15.82 5.30
C GLY A 62 -15.51 14.54 5.16
N ALA A 63 -16.21 13.41 5.08
CA ALA A 63 -15.60 12.11 4.80
C ALA A 63 -14.74 12.18 3.53
N TRP A 64 -13.60 11.51 3.56
CA TRP A 64 -12.60 11.45 2.48
C TRP A 64 -11.91 12.78 2.12
N SER A 65 -12.11 13.81 2.94
CA SER A 65 -11.23 14.98 2.91
C SER A 65 -9.81 14.54 3.26
N SER A 66 -8.81 15.07 2.56
CA SER A 66 -7.42 14.67 2.76
C SER A 66 -6.45 15.84 2.68
N VAL A 67 -5.37 15.76 3.46
CA VAL A 67 -4.27 16.73 3.43
C VAL A 67 -2.96 15.98 3.31
N ASN A 68 -2.13 16.36 2.33
CA ASN A 68 -0.78 15.85 2.23
C ASN A 68 0.15 16.64 3.13
N PHE A 69 1.09 15.96 3.78
CA PHE A 69 2.07 16.58 4.65
C PHE A 69 3.33 15.73 4.70
N ARG A 70 4.37 16.27 5.33
CA ARG A 70 5.63 15.57 5.54
C ARG A 70 5.91 15.41 7.03
N ALA A 71 6.28 14.20 7.45
CA ALA A 71 6.71 13.90 8.81
C ALA A 71 7.88 12.92 8.78
N GLY A 72 8.86 13.08 9.67
CA GLY A 72 10.04 12.19 9.74
C GLY A 72 10.75 11.99 8.40
N GLY A 73 10.77 13.02 7.54
CA GLY A 73 11.36 12.95 6.20
C GLY A 73 10.50 12.27 5.12
N ARG A 74 9.34 11.68 5.47
CA ARG A 74 8.46 10.91 4.57
C ARG A 74 7.22 11.69 4.17
N GLU A 75 6.81 11.53 2.91
CA GLU A 75 5.52 12.00 2.41
C GLU A 75 4.38 11.18 3.03
N CYS A 76 3.36 11.87 3.52
CA CYS A 76 2.23 11.30 4.24
C CYS A 76 0.91 11.96 3.81
N VAL A 77 -0.20 11.29 4.09
CA VAL A 77 -1.56 11.79 3.87
C VAL A 77 -2.38 11.60 5.13
N LEU A 78 -3.09 12.66 5.51
CA LEU A 78 -4.13 12.67 6.53
C LEU A 78 -5.48 12.53 5.83
N LEU A 79 -6.35 11.68 6.36
CA LEU A 79 -7.69 11.41 5.86
C LEU A 79 -8.70 11.55 6.99
N ARG A 80 -9.87 12.11 6.68
CA ARG A 80 -11.07 11.96 7.51
C ARG A 80 -11.87 10.76 7.02
N LEU A 81 -11.99 9.72 7.83
CA LEU A 81 -12.76 8.52 7.52
C LEU A 81 -14.23 8.68 7.89
N PRO A 82 -15.15 7.99 7.18
CA PRO A 82 -16.58 7.99 7.51
C PRO A 82 -16.90 7.27 8.81
N SER A 83 -16.06 6.33 9.26
CA SER A 83 -16.23 5.53 10.47
C SER A 83 -14.90 5.39 11.23
N PRO A 84 -14.95 5.13 12.56
CA PRO A 84 -13.74 4.91 13.33
C PRO A 84 -13.11 3.55 13.01
N THR A 85 -11.78 3.50 13.08
CA THR A 85 -10.99 2.26 13.12
C THR A 85 -10.14 2.25 14.38
N GLU A 86 -9.50 1.13 14.71
CA GLU A 86 -8.65 0.98 15.90
C GLU A 86 -7.55 2.05 16.02
N ASP A 87 -7.05 2.56 14.91
CA ASP A 87 -5.92 3.50 14.88
C ASP A 87 -6.36 4.96 14.64
N THR A 88 -7.66 5.21 14.56
CA THR A 88 -8.18 6.57 14.29
C THR A 88 -8.18 7.43 15.55
N VAL A 89 -7.83 8.71 15.37
CA VAL A 89 -8.09 9.74 16.38
C VAL A 89 -9.47 10.32 16.12
N THR A 90 -10.39 10.18 17.08
CA THR A 90 -11.73 10.75 16.97
C THR A 90 -11.81 12.07 17.73
N VAL A 91 -12.14 13.16 17.03
CA VAL A 91 -12.29 14.49 17.62
C VAL A 91 -13.45 15.23 16.96
N GLY A 92 -14.40 15.74 17.76
CA GLY A 92 -15.56 16.47 17.25
C GLY A 92 -16.39 15.70 16.22
N GLY A 93 -16.47 14.36 16.34
CA GLY A 93 -17.17 13.49 15.40
C GLY A 93 -16.41 13.23 14.08
N ALA A 94 -15.18 13.71 13.93
CA ALA A 94 -14.30 13.35 12.82
C ALA A 94 -13.37 12.20 13.21
N HIS A 95 -13.32 11.15 12.39
CA HIS A 95 -12.41 10.01 12.56
C HIS A 95 -11.19 10.22 11.67
N LEU A 96 -10.02 10.41 12.26
CA LEU A 96 -8.81 10.80 11.53
C LEU A 96 -7.81 9.66 11.48
N ALA A 97 -7.35 9.33 10.28
CA ALA A 97 -6.27 8.37 10.05
C ALA A 97 -5.21 9.00 9.14
N ALA A 98 -3.96 8.59 9.31
CA ALA A 98 -2.89 9.03 8.43
C ALA A 98 -1.93 7.90 8.08
N PHE A 99 -1.43 7.95 6.86
CA PHE A 99 -0.58 6.91 6.28
C PHE A 99 0.57 7.55 5.50
N SER A 100 1.67 6.82 5.35
CA SER A 100 2.71 7.21 4.40
C SER A 100 2.19 7.12 2.96
N ARG A 101 2.60 8.08 2.13
CA ARG A 101 2.36 8.11 0.69
C ARG A 101 3.46 7.39 -0.12
N VAL A 102 4.27 6.56 0.52
CA VAL A 102 5.34 5.80 -0.12
C VAL A 102 4.90 4.35 -0.26
N CYS A 103 4.77 3.87 -1.50
CA CYS A 103 4.31 2.52 -1.80
C CYS A 103 5.29 1.48 -1.26
N THR A 104 4.77 0.48 -0.54
CA THR A 104 5.55 -0.62 0.05
C THR A 104 6.04 -1.67 -0.95
N HIS A 105 5.65 -1.53 -2.23
CA HIS A 105 6.21 -2.36 -3.31
C HIS A 105 7.61 -1.87 -3.69
N LEU A 106 7.73 -0.71 -4.33
CA LEU A 106 8.99 -0.16 -4.86
C LEU A 106 9.14 1.37 -4.62
N GLY A 107 8.40 1.93 -3.67
CA GLY A 107 8.61 3.32 -3.21
C GLY A 107 7.94 4.43 -4.02
N CYS A 108 7.16 4.12 -5.05
CA CYS A 108 6.38 5.13 -5.78
C CYS A 108 5.40 5.91 -4.89
N ALA A 109 5.02 7.11 -5.33
CA ALA A 109 4.01 7.92 -4.65
C ALA A 109 2.61 7.29 -4.70
N VAL A 110 1.92 7.29 -3.56
CA VAL A 110 0.54 6.84 -3.39
C VAL A 110 -0.39 8.05 -3.34
N ASN A 111 -1.53 7.97 -4.01
CA ASN A 111 -2.50 9.05 -4.14
C ASN A 111 -3.88 8.63 -3.66
N VAL A 112 -4.68 9.59 -3.21
CA VAL A 112 -6.09 9.35 -2.86
C VAL A 112 -6.91 9.28 -4.14
N MET A 113 -7.48 8.12 -4.42
CA MET A 113 -8.32 7.82 -5.57
C MET A 113 -9.77 8.03 -5.16
N ARG A 114 -10.38 9.13 -5.59
CA ARG A 114 -11.75 9.50 -5.19
C ARG A 114 -12.82 9.01 -6.16
N ASP A 115 -12.47 8.97 -7.44
CA ASP A 115 -13.36 8.49 -8.50
C ASP A 115 -13.20 6.97 -8.61
N THR A 116 -14.24 6.24 -8.19
CA THR A 116 -14.26 4.78 -8.16
C THR A 116 -14.36 4.17 -9.55
N GLU A 117 -14.95 4.86 -10.53
CA GLU A 117 -15.01 4.39 -11.92
C GLU A 117 -13.66 4.60 -12.62
N ALA A 118 -13.02 5.75 -12.41
CA ALA A 118 -11.65 5.96 -12.89
C ALA A 118 -10.69 4.94 -12.28
N LEU A 119 -10.84 4.60 -11.00
CA LEU A 119 -10.10 3.53 -10.33
C LEU A 119 -10.37 2.16 -10.96
N ALA A 120 -11.65 1.81 -11.20
CA ALA A 120 -12.00 0.55 -11.85
C ALA A 120 -11.35 0.41 -13.23
N PHE A 121 -11.32 1.49 -14.01
CA PHE A 121 -10.66 1.52 -15.30
C PHE A 121 -9.12 1.43 -15.21
N SER A 122 -8.51 2.23 -14.34
CA SER A 122 -7.04 2.39 -14.31
C SER A 122 -6.30 1.35 -13.45
N PHE A 123 -6.97 0.76 -12.47
CA PHE A 123 -6.39 -0.23 -11.54
C PHE A 123 -7.01 -1.61 -11.67
N ASN A 124 -8.11 -1.77 -12.45
CA ASN A 124 -8.88 -3.03 -12.49
C ASN A 124 -9.34 -3.49 -11.09
N TYR A 125 -9.72 -2.53 -10.24
CA TYR A 125 -10.19 -2.78 -8.88
C TYR A 125 -11.45 -1.96 -8.63
N ARG A 126 -12.52 -2.64 -8.19
CA ARG A 126 -13.82 -2.01 -7.89
C ARG A 126 -14.02 -1.94 -6.38
N THR A 127 -14.47 -0.77 -5.93
CA THR A 127 -14.84 -0.46 -4.55
C THR A 127 -15.92 0.61 -4.58
N ASP A 128 -16.66 0.76 -3.49
CA ASP A 128 -17.72 1.76 -3.30
C ASP A 128 -17.23 3.05 -2.60
N HIS A 129 -15.93 3.14 -2.29
CA HIS A 129 -15.36 4.28 -1.57
C HIS A 129 -13.94 4.65 -2.04
N PRO A 130 -13.46 5.87 -1.72
CA PRO A 130 -12.10 6.28 -2.03
C PRO A 130 -11.01 5.43 -1.38
N VAL A 131 -9.97 5.10 -2.14
CA VAL A 131 -8.83 4.30 -1.69
C VAL A 131 -7.50 5.00 -1.96
N LEU A 132 -6.41 4.42 -1.48
CA LEU A 132 -5.05 4.90 -1.72
C LEU A 132 -4.41 4.09 -2.85
N GLY A 133 -4.20 4.69 -4.02
CA GLY A 133 -3.69 4.02 -5.22
C GLY A 133 -2.24 4.39 -5.58
N CYS A 134 -1.46 3.39 -5.96
CA CYS A 134 -0.12 3.53 -6.55
C CYS A 134 -0.12 3.14 -8.04
N PRO A 135 0.11 4.10 -8.96
CA PRO A 135 -0.05 3.84 -10.40
C PRO A 135 1.05 2.98 -11.02
N CYS A 136 2.20 2.81 -10.35
CA CYS A 136 3.36 2.13 -10.95
C CYS A 136 3.10 0.64 -11.24
N HIS A 137 2.45 -0.06 -10.32
CA HIS A 137 2.14 -1.49 -10.44
C HIS A 137 0.76 -1.78 -9.83
N PHE A 138 -0.14 -0.81 -9.99
CA PHE A 138 -1.56 -0.90 -9.67
C PHE A 138 -1.87 -1.38 -8.24
N SER A 139 -1.04 -1.01 -7.27
CA SER A 139 -1.28 -1.38 -5.86
C SER A 139 -2.34 -0.47 -5.27
N VAL A 140 -3.31 -1.06 -4.58
CA VAL A 140 -4.38 -0.34 -3.89
C VAL A 140 -4.30 -0.66 -2.41
N PHE A 141 -4.43 0.37 -1.60
CA PHE A 141 -4.45 0.31 -0.16
C PHE A 141 -5.75 0.91 0.37
N ASP A 142 -6.35 0.26 1.37
CA ASP A 142 -7.62 0.68 1.94
C ASP A 142 -7.40 1.34 3.32
N ALA A 143 -7.87 2.57 3.47
CA ALA A 143 -7.75 3.34 4.71
C ALA A 143 -8.73 2.88 5.80
N LEU A 144 -9.89 2.31 5.43
CA LEU A 144 -10.83 1.67 6.36
C LEU A 144 -10.25 0.36 6.89
N GLU A 145 -9.47 -0.36 6.06
CA GLU A 145 -8.66 -1.50 6.48
C GLU A 145 -7.27 -1.09 7.00
N ARG A 146 -7.16 0.08 7.65
CA ARG A 146 -5.94 0.53 8.35
C ARG A 146 -4.68 0.55 7.46
N GLY A 147 -4.84 0.83 6.17
CA GLY A 147 -3.75 0.91 5.19
C GLY A 147 -3.37 -0.42 4.55
N GLN A 148 -4.17 -1.48 4.71
CA GLN A 148 -3.93 -2.79 4.12
C GLN A 148 -3.78 -2.71 2.59
N ALA A 149 -2.82 -3.46 2.03
CA ALA A 149 -2.68 -3.64 0.59
C ALA A 149 -3.73 -4.63 0.07
N VAL A 150 -4.87 -4.14 -0.37
CA VAL A 150 -6.02 -4.97 -0.81
C VAL A 150 -5.89 -5.46 -2.26
N PHE A 151 -5.08 -4.80 -3.08
CA PHE A 151 -4.90 -5.17 -4.50
C PHE A 151 -3.49 -4.81 -5.03
N GLY A 152 -3.12 -5.39 -6.18
CA GLY A 152 -1.87 -5.11 -6.91
C GLY A 152 -0.62 -5.82 -6.38
N GLN A 153 0.57 -5.29 -6.64
CA GLN A 153 1.85 -5.96 -6.30
C GLN A 153 2.31 -5.81 -4.85
N ALA A 154 1.95 -4.73 -4.16
CA ALA A 154 2.37 -4.50 -2.78
C ALA A 154 1.81 -5.59 -1.83
N LEU A 155 2.66 -6.19 -0.99
CA LEU A 155 2.22 -7.21 -0.02
C LEU A 155 2.01 -6.64 1.39
N ALA A 156 2.75 -5.61 1.76
CA ALA A 156 2.72 -5.03 3.09
C ALA A 156 1.81 -3.79 3.16
N PRO A 157 1.13 -3.54 4.29
CA PRO A 157 0.29 -2.35 4.48
C PRO A 157 1.12 -1.06 4.46
N LEU A 158 0.47 0.06 4.16
CA LEU A 158 1.09 1.38 4.28
C LEU A 158 1.43 1.66 5.75
N PRO A 159 2.65 2.13 6.05
CA PRO A 159 2.99 2.52 7.41
C PRO A 159 2.09 3.64 7.92
N ARG A 160 1.52 3.44 9.11
CA ARG A 160 0.63 4.40 9.76
C ARG A 160 1.39 5.57 10.36
N VAL A 161 0.71 6.70 10.49
CA VAL A 161 1.20 7.89 11.19
C VAL A 161 0.37 8.09 12.45
N ARG A 162 1.02 8.19 13.62
CA ARG A 162 0.34 8.53 14.87
C ARG A 162 -0.06 9.99 14.83
N LEU A 163 -1.36 10.21 15.04
CA LEU A 163 -1.95 11.54 15.11
C LEU A 163 -2.25 11.93 16.55
N GLU A 164 -2.27 13.22 16.81
CA GLU A 164 -2.76 13.82 18.05
C GLU A 164 -3.61 15.04 17.70
N ALA A 165 -4.80 15.14 18.29
CA ALA A 165 -5.60 16.36 18.24
C ALA A 165 -5.20 17.26 19.41
N ARG A 166 -4.83 18.51 19.13
CA ARG A 166 -4.50 19.53 20.13
C ARG A 166 -5.36 20.76 19.86
N GLY A 167 -6.48 20.87 20.58
CA GLY A 167 -7.53 21.85 20.29
C GLY A 167 -8.12 21.63 18.91
N SER A 168 -8.09 22.65 18.04
CA SER A 168 -8.60 22.59 16.67
C SER A 168 -7.57 22.14 15.63
N ALA A 169 -6.35 21.80 16.04
CA ALA A 169 -5.26 21.40 15.15
C ALA A 169 -4.88 19.92 15.32
N VAL A 170 -4.49 19.30 14.22
CA VAL A 170 -4.01 17.91 14.14
C VAL A 170 -2.50 17.91 13.98
N TYR A 171 -1.83 17.09 14.77
CA TYR A 171 -0.39 16.91 14.76
C TYR A 171 -0.03 15.47 14.42
N ALA A 172 1.06 15.27 13.68
CA ALA A 172 1.70 13.98 13.51
C ALA A 172 2.84 13.85 14.52
N THR A 173 2.84 12.80 15.34
CA THR A 173 3.80 12.62 16.45
C THR A 173 4.51 11.28 16.44
N GLY A 174 4.17 10.39 15.50
CA GLY A 174 4.83 9.11 15.36
C GLY A 174 4.66 8.55 13.95
N LEU A 175 5.59 7.69 13.55
CA LEU A 175 5.56 6.95 12.29
C LEU A 175 5.86 5.49 12.54
N GLU A 176 5.15 4.62 11.84
CA GLU A 176 5.58 3.23 11.74
C GLU A 176 6.79 3.09 10.82
N PRO A 177 7.71 2.15 11.12
CA PRO A 177 8.82 1.85 10.23
C PRO A 177 8.29 1.41 8.85
N ALA A 178 9.04 1.72 7.80
CA ALA A 178 8.74 1.16 6.50
C ALA A 178 9.00 -0.35 6.52
N PRO A 179 8.06 -1.18 6.04
CA PRO A 179 8.34 -2.59 5.85
C PRO A 179 9.43 -2.76 4.78
N PRO A 180 10.12 -3.92 4.76
CA PRO A 180 10.94 -4.29 3.61
C PRO A 180 10.10 -4.20 2.34
N LEU A 181 10.68 -3.60 1.29
CA LEU A 181 10.02 -3.50 0.00
C LEU A 181 9.71 -4.91 -0.52
N SER A 182 8.45 -5.15 -0.88
CA SER A 182 8.00 -6.48 -1.28
C SER A 182 8.44 -6.79 -2.71
N SER A 183 9.70 -7.21 -2.90
CA SER A 183 10.20 -7.72 -4.19
C SER A 183 9.69 -9.11 -4.51
#